data_AF-A0A537VIH8-F1
#
_entry.id   AF-A0A537VIH8-F1
#
_cell.length_a   1.000
_cell.length_b   1.000
_cell.length_c   1.000
_cell.angle_alpha   90.00
_cell.angle_beta   90.00
_cell.angle_gamma   90.00
#
_symmetry.space_group_name_H-M   'P 1'
#
loop_
_entity.id
_entity.type
_entity.pdbx_description
1 polymer ?
#
loop_
_entity_poly.entity_id
_entity_poly.type
_entity_poly.pdbx_seq_one_letter_code
_entity_poly.pdbx_strand_id
1 'polypeptide(L)'
;MGLIDEGGREIGAATSPPMFVREGMGSVRCEIHPLPLLDGIYFPVVAILTPNGMVRDHWRLERAIIVDHDGSFAHEMGPVRLPSEWAVVDG
;
A
#
# COMPACT_ATOMS: atom_id res chain seq x y z
N MET A 1 5.42 4.39 -4.38
CA MET A 1 4.01 4.01 -4.57
C MET A 1 3.43 3.68 -3.21
N GLY A 2 2.35 4.34 -2.82
CA GLY A 2 1.60 4.02 -1.61
C GLY A 2 0.22 3.44 -1.94
N LEU A 3 -0.46 2.93 -0.93
CA LEU A 3 -1.86 2.49 -1.03
C LEU A 3 -2.70 3.30 -0.05
N ILE A 4 -3.86 3.75 -0.53
CA ILE A 4 -4.90 4.36 0.30
C ILE A 4 -6.16 3.50 0.29
N ASP A 5 -6.88 3.46 1.42
CA ASP A 5 -8.18 2.79 1.52
C ASP A 5 -9.31 3.70 0.99
N GLU A 6 -10.54 3.19 1.01
CA GLU A 6 -11.74 3.96 0.65
C GLU A 6 -11.94 5.21 1.52
N GLY A 7 -11.50 5.19 2.78
CA GLY A 7 -11.53 6.33 3.69
C GLY A 7 -10.43 7.36 3.42
N GLY A 8 -9.53 7.10 2.47
CA GLY A 8 -8.41 7.97 2.13
C GLY A 8 -7.23 7.86 3.10
N ARG A 9 -7.20 6.83 3.96
CA ARG A 9 -6.10 6.60 4.90
C ARG A 9 -4.95 5.87 4.20
N GLU A 10 -3.73 6.32 4.43
CA GLU A 10 -2.51 5.65 3.95
C GLU A 10 -2.27 4.35 4.71
N ILE A 11 -2.02 3.26 3.96
CA ILE A 11 -1.93 1.89 4.50
C ILE A 11 -0.50 1.35 4.40
N GLY A 12 0.30 1.90 3.49
CA GLY A 12 1.69 1.51 3.31
C GLY A 12 2.29 2.15 2.07
N ALA A 13 3.61 2.27 2.06
CA ALA A 13 4.39 2.81 0.96
C ALA A 13 5.54 1.89 0.60
N ALA A 14 5.70 1.61 -0.68
CA ALA A 14 6.94 1.12 -1.27
C ALA A 14 7.66 2.27 -1.97
N THR A 15 8.96 2.39 -1.75
CA THR A 15 9.81 3.33 -2.48
C THR A 15 10.74 2.55 -3.40
N SER A 16 10.95 3.05 -4.62
CA SER A 16 12.11 2.61 -5.39
C SER A 16 13.34 3.35 -4.87
N PRO A 17 14.56 2.80 -5.03
CA PRO A 17 15.77 3.59 -4.89
C PRO A 17 15.70 4.84 -5.79
N PRO A 18 16.33 5.97 -5.39
CA PRO A 18 16.42 7.14 -6.25
C PRO A 18 17.02 6.78 -7.61
N MET A 19 16.42 7.27 -8.68
CA MET A 19 16.90 6.99 -10.04
C MET A 19 16.92 8.26 -10.89
N PHE A 20 17.92 8.34 -11.77
CA PHE A 20 18.06 9.44 -12.71
C PHE A 20 17.22 9.16 -13.96
N VAL A 21 16.30 10.08 -14.27
CA VAL A 21 15.55 10.07 -15.54
C VAL A 21 16.23 11.06 -16.48
N ARG A 22 16.91 10.57 -17.52
CA ARG A 22 17.51 11.44 -18.55
C ARG A 22 16.39 12.00 -19.45
N GLU A 23 16.44 13.31 -19.71
CA GLU A 23 15.63 13.98 -20.73
C GLU A 23 14.10 13.80 -20.61
N GLY A 24 13.57 13.73 -19.39
CA GLY A 24 12.12 13.75 -19.15
C GLY A 24 11.36 12.50 -19.60
N MET A 25 12.05 11.48 -20.11
CA MET A 25 11.46 10.20 -20.48
C MET A 25 12.18 9.05 -19.77
N GLY A 26 11.41 8.13 -19.20
CA GLY A 26 11.92 6.93 -18.57
C GLY A 26 10.79 6.07 -18.01
N SER A 27 11.05 4.79 -17.82
CA SER A 27 10.14 3.85 -17.17
C SER A 27 10.70 3.46 -15.80
N VAL A 28 9.86 3.51 -14.77
CA VAL A 28 10.18 3.01 -13.43
C VAL A 28 9.30 1.81 -13.15
N ARG A 29 9.91 0.68 -12.77
CA ARG A 29 9.18 -0.49 -12.26
C ARG A 29 9.35 -0.54 -10.75
N CYS A 30 8.24 -0.49 -10.03
CA CYS A 30 8.20 -0.69 -8.59
C CYS A 30 7.46 -1.99 -8.32
N GLU A 31 8.09 -2.89 -7.57
CA GLU A 31 7.48 -4.12 -7.10
C GLU A 31 7.23 -3.98 -5.61
N ILE A 32 5.99 -4.26 -5.20
CA ILE A 32 5.58 -4.25 -3.81
C ILE A 32 5.33 -5.71 -3.45
N HIS A 33 6.03 -6.20 -2.42
CA HIS A 33 5.68 -7.51 -1.85
C HIS A 33 4.28 -7.42 -1.28
N PRO A 34 3.43 -8.45 -1.47
CA PRO A 34 2.04 -8.40 -1.05
C PRO A 34 1.96 -7.99 0.42
N LEU A 35 1.38 -6.82 0.65
CA LEU A 35 1.02 -6.38 1.98
C LEU A 35 -0.13 -7.27 2.45
N PRO A 36 -0.19 -7.63 3.74
CA PRO A 36 -1.28 -8.44 4.29
C PRO A 36 -2.53 -7.55 4.39
N LEU A 37 -3.10 -7.16 3.26
CA LEU A 37 -4.28 -6.31 3.17
C LEU A 37 -5.53 -7.17 3.32
N LEU A 38 -6.55 -6.62 3.96
CA LEU A 38 -7.85 -7.26 4.01
C LEU A 38 -8.60 -7.08 2.69
N ASP A 39 -9.76 -7.73 2.60
CA ASP A 39 -10.68 -7.52 1.51
C ASP A 39 -11.19 -6.08 1.49
N GLY A 40 -11.17 -5.49 0.30
CA GLY A 40 -11.60 -4.10 0.17
C GLY A 40 -11.22 -3.47 -1.17
N ILE A 41 -11.61 -2.21 -1.28
CA ILE A 41 -11.24 -1.36 -2.41
C ILE A 41 -10.07 -0.49 -1.97
N TYR A 42 -9.00 -0.56 -2.76
CA TYR A 42 -7.76 0.15 -2.52
C TYR A 42 -7.40 0.98 -3.75
N PHE A 43 -6.66 2.06 -3.53
CA PHE A 43 -6.23 2.93 -4.62
C PHE A 43 -4.70 3.08 -4.58
N PRO A 44 -3.99 2.64 -5.62
CA PRO A 44 -2.56 2.91 -5.74
C PRO A 44 -2.32 4.40 -5.93
N VAL A 45 -1.37 4.93 -5.16
CA VAL A 45 -0.89 6.30 -5.27
C VAL A 45 0.57 6.26 -5.72
N VAL A 46 0.87 6.97 -6.80
CA VAL A 46 2.25 7.17 -7.28
C VAL A 46 2.63 8.61 -6.99
N ALA A 47 3.80 8.83 -6.40
CA ALA A 47 4.32 10.15 -6.13
C ALA A 47 5.77 10.26 -6.62
N ILE A 48 6.12 11.39 -7.20
CA ILE A 48 7.51 11.78 -7.51
C ILE A 48 7.99 12.64 -6.36
N LEU A 49 9.10 12.25 -5.75
CA LEU A 49 9.72 12.99 -4.66
C LEU A 49 10.94 13.77 -5.14
N THR A 50 11.18 14.91 -4.53
CA THR A 50 12.46 15.63 -4.61
C THR A 50 13.53 14.91 -3.77
N PRO A 51 14.82 15.23 -3.95
CA PRO A 51 15.89 14.64 -3.14
C PRO A 51 15.77 14.87 -1.62
N ASN A 52 15.07 15.93 -1.20
CA ASN A 52 14.77 16.20 0.21
C ASN A 52 13.46 15.56 0.70
N GLY A 53 12.86 14.65 -0.08
CA GLY A 53 11.68 13.88 0.32
C GLY A 53 10.34 14.62 0.18
N MET A 54 10.31 15.80 -0.41
CA MET A 54 9.06 16.52 -0.66
C MET A 54 8.33 15.94 -1.88
N VAL A 55 7.00 15.88 -1.82
CA VAL A 55 6.18 15.50 -2.97
C VAL A 55 6.25 16.61 -4.02
N ARG A 56 6.80 16.28 -5.19
CA ARG A 56 6.82 17.15 -6.37
C ARG A 56 5.53 17.00 -7.19
N ASP A 57 5.07 15.76 -7.34
CA ASP A 57 3.85 15.42 -8.07
C ASP A 57 3.28 14.10 -7.55
N HIS A 58 1.97 13.89 -7.70
CA HIS A 58 1.31 12.64 -7.35
C HIS A 58 0.08 12.35 -8.21
N TRP A 59 -0.23 11.07 -8.35
CA TRP A 59 -1.44 10.58 -9.03
C TRP A 59 -2.05 9.43 -8.26
N ARG A 60 -3.37 9.47 -8.12
CA ARG A 60 -4.19 8.33 -7.73
C ARG A 60 -4.51 7.55 -9.00
N LEU A 61 -4.11 6.29 -9.04
CA LEU A 61 -4.44 5.37 -10.13
C LEU A 61 -5.87 4.83 -9.95
N GLU A 62 -6.38 4.19 -11.00
CA GLU A 62 -7.69 3.54 -10.95
C GLU A 62 -7.75 2.44 -9.88
N ARG A 63 -8.98 2.09 -9.49
CA ARG A 63 -9.29 1.16 -8.39
C ARG A 63 -8.53 -0.16 -8.53
N ALA A 64 -7.92 -0.60 -7.43
CA ALA A 64 -7.45 -1.97 -7.24
C ALA A 64 -8.41 -2.66 -6.25
N ILE A 65 -9.05 -3.74 -6.68
CA ILE A 65 -9.92 -4.54 -5.82
C ILE A 65 -9.07 -5.69 -5.30
N ILE A 66 -8.96 -5.81 -3.98
CA ILE A 66 -8.35 -6.97 -3.33
C ILE A 66 -9.49 -7.90 -2.92
N VAL A 67 -9.42 -9.14 -3.40
CA VAL A 67 -10.37 -10.21 -3.10
C VAL A 67 -9.56 -11.40 -2.56
N ASP A 68 -9.69 -11.68 -1.27
CA ASP A 68 -9.23 -12.90 -0.63
C ASP A 68 -10.25 -14.00 -0.96
N HIS A 69 -9.75 -15.16 -1.40
CA HIS A 69 -10.59 -16.25 -1.90
C HIS A 69 -11.11 -17.17 -0.78
N ASP A 70 -10.73 -16.89 0.47
CA ASP A 70 -10.80 -17.90 1.53
C ASP A 70 -12.06 -17.77 2.42
N GLY A 71 -12.98 -16.85 2.12
CA GLY A 71 -14.36 -16.84 2.63
C GLY A 71 -14.52 -16.76 4.15
N SER A 72 -13.44 -16.52 4.90
CA SER A 72 -13.49 -16.38 6.35
C SER A 72 -13.71 -14.91 6.72
N PHE A 73 -14.97 -14.56 6.98
CA PHE A 73 -15.34 -13.29 7.58
C PHE A 73 -14.94 -13.27 9.06
N ALA A 74 -13.64 -13.19 9.35
CA ALA A 74 -13.21 -12.68 10.63
C ALA A 74 -13.49 -11.18 10.65
N HIS A 75 -14.18 -10.68 11.69
CA HIS A 75 -14.36 -9.24 11.92
C HIS A 75 -13.00 -8.63 12.34
N GLU A 76 -12.07 -8.57 11.42
CA GLU A 76 -10.80 -7.87 11.60
C GLU A 76 -11.03 -6.36 11.39
N MET A 77 -10.50 -5.54 12.29
CA MET A 77 -10.64 -4.08 12.23
C MET A 77 -9.44 -3.47 11.50
N GLY A 78 -9.73 -2.56 10.57
CA GLY A 78 -8.71 -1.81 9.82
C GLY A 78 -8.29 -2.51 8.51
N PRO A 79 -7.42 -1.89 7.71
CA PRO A 79 -7.13 -2.36 6.36
C PRO A 79 -5.98 -3.38 6.25
N VAL A 80 -5.31 -3.71 7.36
CA VAL A 80 -4.13 -4.59 7.41
C VAL A 80 -4.39 -5.75 8.37
N ARG A 81 -4.18 -6.97 7.90
CA ARG A 81 -4.17 -8.19 8.70
C ARG A 81 -2.92 -8.20 9.57
N LEU A 82 -3.11 -8.09 10.88
CA LEU A 82 -2.05 -8.21 11.88
C LEU A 82 -2.11 -9.62 12.47
N PRO A 83 -1.10 -10.48 12.26
CA PRO A 83 -1.07 -11.78 12.93
C PRO A 83 -0.95 -11.57 14.44
N SER A 84 -2.01 -11.90 15.18
CA SER A 84 -2.04 -11.81 16.63
C SER A 84 -2.60 -13.10 17.22
N GLU A 85 -1.90 -13.64 18.21
CA GLU A 85 -2.39 -14.73 19.05
C GLU A 85 -2.68 -14.18 20.45
N TRP A 86 -3.80 -14.58 21.04
CA TRP A 86 -4.08 -14.30 22.43
C TRP A 86 -3.23 -15.22 23.31
N ALA A 87 -2.38 -14.65 24.16
CA ALA A 87 -1.73 -15.42 25.22
C ALA A 87 -2.72 -15.60 26.37
N VAL A 88 -3.14 -16.83 26.62
CA VAL A 88 -3.87 -17.18 27.85
C VAL A 88 -2.82 -17.39 28.95
N VAL A 89 -2.87 -16.56 29.99
CA VAL A 89 -2.03 -16.74 31.18
C VAL A 89 -2.88 -17.47 32.21
N ASP A 90 -2.62 -18.76 32.41
CA ASP A 90 -3.19 -19.52 33.52
C ASP A 90 -2.58 -19.00 34.83
N GLY A 91 -3.46 -18.64 35.78
CA GLY A 91 -3.10 -18.15 37.12
C GLY A 91 -2.93 -19.26 38.14
#